data_AF-A0A7X6RHA7-F1
#
_entry.id   AF-A0A7X6RHA7-F1
#
_cell.length_a   1.000
_cell.length_b   1.000
_cell.length_c   1.000
_cell.angle_alpha   90.00
_cell.angle_beta   90.00
_cell.angle_gamma   90.00
#
_symmetry.space_group_name_H-M   'P 1'
#
loop_
_entity.id
_entity.type
_entity.pdbx_description
1 polymer ?
#
loop_
_entity_poly.entity_id
_entity_poly.type
_entity_poly.pdbx_seq_one_letter_code
_entity_poly.pdbx_strand_id
1 'polypeptide(L)'
;MQSQEPGDLRNDVGALAQAVDDGELWIDGVLVGDGTHERCARRYESLAEQVEQQIRVLGAAVSLPGFGGFESGQALRRGFEGKAADAVERLREYADAARQLAQTLRAAAAAYAQHDADTAAAIGRAAEPVVPPAQPVGVGHA
;
A
#
# COMPACT_ATOMS: atom_id res chain seq x y z
N MET A 1 12.76 14.19 -22.33
CA MET A 1 11.36 14.56 -22.11
C MET A 1 10.56 13.96 -23.26
N GLN A 2 9.95 12.78 -23.04
CA GLN A 2 9.03 12.20 -24.01
C GLN A 2 7.65 12.78 -23.74
N SER A 3 7.10 13.45 -24.74
CA SER A 3 5.79 14.09 -24.71
C SER A 3 4.72 13.01 -24.61
N GLN A 4 3.84 13.16 -23.61
CA GLN A 4 2.62 12.40 -23.48
C GLN A 4 1.70 12.78 -24.65
N GLU A 5 1.53 11.89 -25.62
CA GLU A 5 0.48 12.03 -26.64
C GLU A 5 -0.89 11.96 -25.92
N PRO A 6 -1.88 12.78 -26.31
CA PRO A 6 -3.22 12.71 -25.73
C PRO A 6 -3.86 11.39 -26.17
N GLY A 7 -3.81 10.41 -25.25
CA GLY A 7 -4.50 9.14 -25.40
C GLY A 7 -5.96 9.39 -25.79
N ASP A 8 -6.39 8.72 -26.85
CA ASP A 8 -7.74 8.79 -27.39
C ASP A 8 -8.75 8.49 -26.27
N LEU A 9 -9.50 9.50 -25.81
CA LEU A 9 -10.51 9.37 -24.75
C LEU A 9 -11.49 8.21 -25.01
N ARG A 10 -11.70 7.81 -26.27
CA ARG A 10 -12.53 6.66 -26.61
C ARG A 10 -11.91 5.32 -26.19
N ASN A 11 -10.58 5.24 -26.22
CA ASN A 11 -9.82 4.08 -25.77
C ASN A 11 -9.81 4.00 -24.24
N ASP A 12 -9.71 5.13 -23.56
CA ASP A 12 -9.79 5.20 -22.09
C ASP A 12 -11.18 4.84 -21.57
N VAL A 13 -12.25 5.28 -22.25
CA VAL A 13 -13.63 4.88 -21.92
C VAL A 13 -13.89 3.41 -22.22
N GLY A 14 -13.30 2.86 -23.29
CA GLY A 14 -13.36 1.44 -23.61
C GLY A 14 -12.64 0.58 -22.57
N ALA A 15 -11.46 0.98 -22.14
CA ALA A 15 -10.71 0.33 -21.06
C ALA A 15 -11.46 0.40 -19.72
N LEU A 16 -12.12 1.53 -19.43
CA LEU A 16 -12.95 1.69 -18.24
C LEU A 16 -14.20 0.81 -18.29
N ALA A 17 -14.90 0.75 -19.43
CA ALA A 17 -16.08 -0.10 -19.61
C ALA A 17 -15.73 -1.59 -19.49
N GLN A 18 -14.59 -1.99 -20.07
CA GLN A 18 -14.06 -3.34 -19.97
C GLN A 18 -13.63 -3.68 -18.54
N ALA A 19 -12.97 -2.77 -17.83
CA ALA A 19 -12.62 -2.93 -16.41
C ALA A 19 -13.85 -3.06 -15.49
N VAL A 20 -14.94 -2.36 -15.84
CA VAL A 20 -16.24 -2.47 -15.15
C VAL A 20 -16.91 -3.82 -15.44
N ASP A 21 -16.84 -4.33 -16.68
CA ASP A 21 -17.38 -5.65 -17.05
C ASP A 21 -16.55 -6.82 -16.47
N ASP A 22 -15.22 -6.67 -16.44
CA ASP A 22 -14.28 -7.71 -15.98
C ASP A 22 -14.06 -7.67 -14.45
N GLY A 23 -14.49 -6.61 -13.76
CA GLY A 23 -14.33 -6.44 -12.31
C GLY A 23 -12.92 -6.10 -11.86
N GLU A 24 -12.03 -5.75 -12.79
CA GLU A 24 -10.62 -5.51 -12.56
C GLU A 24 -10.28 -4.03 -12.77
N LEU A 25 -10.06 -3.29 -11.68
CA LEU A 25 -9.65 -1.88 -11.76
C LEU A 25 -8.16 -1.79 -12.11
N TRP A 26 -7.81 -0.97 -13.10
CA TRP A 26 -6.40 -0.67 -13.44
C TRP A 26 -6.11 0.80 -13.16
N ILE A 27 -5.04 1.10 -12.40
CA ILE A 27 -4.56 2.47 -12.17
C ILE A 27 -3.12 2.55 -12.69
N ASP A 28 -2.85 3.53 -13.56
CA ASP A 28 -1.53 3.77 -14.16
C ASP A 28 -0.88 2.52 -14.81
N GLY A 29 -1.69 1.71 -15.48
CA GLY A 29 -1.23 0.47 -16.15
C GLY A 29 -0.94 -0.70 -15.20
N VAL A 30 -1.34 -0.59 -13.92
CA VAL A 30 -1.20 -1.65 -12.91
C VAL A 30 -2.57 -2.18 -12.53
N LEU A 31 -2.74 -3.50 -12.63
CA LEU A 31 -3.93 -4.21 -12.17
C LEU A 31 -4.06 -4.02 -10.65
N VAL A 32 -5.07 -3.28 -10.22
CA VAL A 32 -5.58 -3.23 -8.85
C VAL A 32 -6.42 -4.49 -8.62
N GLY A 33 -5.77 -5.64 -8.74
CA GLY A 33 -6.36 -6.93 -8.41
C GLY A 33 -6.20 -7.24 -6.92
N ASP A 34 -6.85 -8.32 -6.51
CA ASP A 34 -6.66 -8.91 -5.18
C ASP A 34 -5.16 -9.15 -4.90
N GLY A 35 -4.71 -8.68 -3.73
CA GLY A 35 -3.33 -8.87 -3.27
C GLY A 35 -2.32 -7.80 -3.71
N THR A 36 -2.67 -6.77 -4.48
CA THR A 36 -1.75 -5.65 -4.79
C THR A 36 -1.33 -4.90 -3.52
N HIS A 37 -2.26 -4.65 -2.61
CA HIS A 37 -1.99 -4.07 -1.29
C HIS A 37 -1.01 -4.92 -0.47
N GLU A 38 -1.15 -6.24 -0.52
CA GLU A 38 -0.29 -7.18 0.20
C GLU A 38 1.12 -7.24 -0.43
N ARG A 39 1.22 -7.21 -1.76
CA ARG A 39 2.52 -7.10 -2.46
C ARG A 39 3.24 -5.81 -2.11
N CYS A 40 2.53 -4.68 -2.06
CA CYS A 40 3.08 -3.40 -1.63
C CYS A 40 3.53 -3.45 -0.16
N ALA A 41 2.71 -4.01 0.73
CA ALA A 41 3.05 -4.18 2.14
C ALA A 41 4.31 -5.02 2.34
N ARG A 42 4.41 -6.19 1.69
CA ARG A 42 5.62 -7.04 1.74
C ARG A 42 6.87 -6.34 1.21
N ARG A 43 6.73 -5.48 0.19
CA ARG A 43 7.87 -4.72 -0.32
C ARG A 43 8.40 -3.73 0.71
N TYR A 44 7.51 -3.05 1.43
CA TYR A 44 7.90 -2.17 2.52
C TYR A 44 8.50 -2.92 3.72
N GLU A 45 8.00 -4.12 4.04
CA GLU A 45 8.59 -4.98 5.06
C GLU A 45 10.01 -5.42 4.67
N SER A 46 10.20 -5.90 3.44
CA SER A 46 11.52 -6.28 2.95
C SER A 46 12.49 -5.09 2.92
N LEU A 47 11.99 -3.89 2.62
CA LEU A 47 12.79 -2.67 2.71
C LEU A 47 13.25 -2.39 4.15
N ALA A 48 12.34 -2.49 5.11
CA ALA A 48 12.68 -2.31 6.52
C ALA A 48 13.73 -3.33 7.00
N GLU A 49 13.61 -4.60 6.61
CA GLU A 49 14.59 -5.65 6.93
C GLU A 49 15.98 -5.36 6.33
N GLN A 50 16.02 -4.90 5.07
CA GLN A 50 17.26 -4.51 4.41
C GLN A 50 17.95 -3.33 5.13
N VAL A 51 17.16 -2.35 5.58
CA VAL A 51 17.65 -1.20 6.34
C VAL A 51 18.19 -1.64 7.70
N GLU A 52 17.52 -2.56 8.39
CA GLU A 52 18.02 -3.12 9.64
C GLU A 52 19.32 -3.91 9.47
N GLN A 53 19.48 -4.60 8.35
CA GLN A 53 20.75 -5.25 8.03
C GLN A 53 21.87 -4.21 7.84
N GLN A 54 21.59 -3.07 7.21
CA GLN A 54 22.56 -1.98 7.09
C GLN A 54 22.91 -1.36 8.44
N ILE A 55 21.92 -1.19 9.33
CA ILE A 55 22.16 -0.72 10.71
C ILE A 55 23.12 -1.66 11.45
N ARG A 56 22.94 -2.98 11.33
CA ARG A 56 23.85 -3.96 11.96
C ARG A 56 25.29 -3.81 11.45
N VAL A 57 25.46 -3.56 10.15
CA VAL A 57 26.79 -3.32 9.57
C VAL A 57 27.38 -2.00 10.06
N LEU A 58 26.58 -0.92 10.10
CA LEU A 58 27.02 0.39 10.59
C LEU A 58 27.33 0.40 12.10
N GLY A 59 26.71 -0.48 12.89
CA GLY A 59 26.94 -0.56 14.33
C GLY A 59 28.41 -0.74 14.70
N ALA A 60 29.19 -1.43 13.86
CA ALA A 60 30.63 -1.58 14.05
C ALA A 60 31.41 -0.27 13.87
N ALA A 61 30.88 0.70 13.11
CA ALA A 61 31.50 2.01 12.88
C ALA A 61 31.21 3.02 14.02
N VAL A 62 30.33 2.68 14.97
CA VAL A 62 30.01 3.52 16.14
C VAL A 62 31.12 3.46 17.19
N SER A 63 32.08 2.53 17.07
CA SER A 63 33.26 2.47 17.92
C SER A 63 34.48 2.13 17.08
N LEU A 64 35.34 3.12 16.84
CA LEU A 64 36.49 2.99 15.94
C LEU A 64 37.82 3.15 16.69
N PRO A 65 38.67 2.11 16.73
CA PRO A 65 40.06 2.26 17.13
C PRO A 65 40.87 2.93 16.00
N GLY A 66 42.05 3.47 16.33
CA GLY A 66 43.06 3.85 15.31
C GLY A 66 43.24 5.34 15.02
N PHE A 67 42.56 6.25 15.71
CA PHE A 67 42.76 7.69 15.54
C PHE A 67 44.00 8.28 16.25
N GLY A 68 44.78 7.46 16.97
CA GLY A 68 45.96 7.89 17.72
C GLY A 68 45.65 8.55 19.08
N GLY A 69 46.68 8.77 19.90
CA GLY A 69 46.55 9.32 21.26
C GLY A 69 46.53 10.85 21.36
N PHE A 70 46.72 11.56 20.24
CA PHE A 70 46.71 13.02 20.20
C PHE A 70 45.29 13.58 20.34
N GLU A 71 45.18 14.80 20.86
CA GLU A 71 43.90 15.48 21.06
C GLU A 71 43.08 15.61 19.75
N SER A 72 43.75 15.91 18.65
CA SER A 72 43.15 15.99 17.31
C SER A 72 42.57 14.64 16.84
N GLY A 73 43.26 13.54 17.14
CA GLY A 73 42.78 12.19 16.89
C GLY A 73 41.52 11.87 17.69
N GLN A 74 41.52 12.22 18.97
CA GLN A 74 40.35 12.04 19.83
C GLN A 74 39.13 12.87 19.37
N ALA A 75 39.36 14.08 18.84
CA ALA A 75 38.30 14.91 18.28
C ALA A 75 37.69 14.29 17.01
N LEU A 76 38.52 13.80 16.09
CA LEU A 76 38.05 13.11 14.89
C LEU A 76 37.27 11.83 15.22
N ARG A 77 37.76 11.03 16.17
CA ARG A 77 37.07 9.82 16.63
C ARG A 77 35.66 10.15 17.10
N ARG A 78 35.52 11.10 18.03
CA ARG A 78 34.20 11.55 18.54
C ARG A 78 33.29 12.04 17.42
N GLY A 79 33.84 12.82 16.48
CA GLY A 79 33.06 13.33 15.35
C GLY A 79 32.57 12.22 14.41
N PHE A 80 33.38 11.18 14.18
CA PHE A 80 32.99 10.02 13.39
C PHE A 80 31.93 9.17 14.10
N GLU A 81 32.16 8.87 15.38
CA GLU A 81 31.23 8.08 16.21
C GLU A 81 29.87 8.78 16.32
N GLY A 82 29.86 10.10 16.51
CA GLY A 82 28.63 10.91 16.52
C GLY A 82 27.86 10.81 15.20
N LYS A 83 28.54 11.00 14.06
CA LYS A 83 27.89 10.88 12.74
C LYS A 83 27.38 9.46 12.47
N ALA A 84 28.10 8.44 12.92
CA ALA A 84 27.67 7.06 12.80
C ALA A 84 26.40 6.79 13.64
N ALA A 85 26.33 7.35 14.85
CA ALA A 85 25.16 7.28 15.70
C ALA A 85 23.94 7.98 15.05
N ASP A 86 24.12 9.21 14.54
CA ASP A 86 23.07 9.96 13.85
C ASP A 86 22.56 9.21 12.61
N ALA A 87 23.46 8.62 11.83
CA ALA A 87 23.09 7.82 10.65
C ALA A 87 22.28 6.58 11.04
N VAL A 88 22.67 5.90 12.12
CA VAL A 88 21.93 4.74 12.65
C VAL A 88 20.53 5.15 13.12
N GLU A 89 20.39 6.29 13.79
CA GLU A 89 19.08 6.81 14.21
C GLU A 89 18.17 7.08 13.01
N ARG A 90 18.68 7.76 11.97
CA ARG A 90 17.90 8.05 10.75
C ARG A 90 17.49 6.80 9.99
N LEU A 91 18.36 5.78 9.94
CA LEU A 91 18.01 4.50 9.32
C LEU A 91 16.91 3.78 10.12
N ARG A 92 16.90 3.89 11.46
CA ARG A 92 15.83 3.30 12.29
C ARG A 92 14.49 3.96 12.03
N GLU A 93 14.44 5.30 12.03
CA GLU A 93 13.24 6.07 11.69
C GLU A 93 12.69 5.66 10.31
N TYR A 94 13.57 5.45 9.34
CA TYR A 94 13.21 5.02 8.00
C TYR A 94 12.61 3.60 7.96
N ALA A 95 13.21 2.65 8.67
CA ALA A 95 12.67 1.29 8.78
C ALA A 95 11.29 1.26 9.45
N ASP A 96 11.10 2.07 10.49
CA ASP A 96 9.82 2.17 11.19
C ASP A 96 8.73 2.80 10.32
N ALA A 97 9.06 3.85 9.57
CA ALA A 97 8.13 4.46 8.61
C ALA A 97 7.72 3.46 7.51
N ALA A 98 8.65 2.65 7.01
CA ALA A 98 8.33 1.60 6.02
C ALA A 98 7.33 0.57 6.60
N ARG A 99 7.52 0.13 7.85
CA ARG A 99 6.58 -0.78 8.53
C ARG A 99 5.20 -0.17 8.72
N GLN A 100 5.13 1.10 9.10
CA GLN A 100 3.87 1.82 9.25
C GLN A 100 3.10 1.88 7.93
N LEU A 101 3.80 2.12 6.81
CA LEU A 101 3.20 2.09 5.47
C LEU A 101 2.64 0.71 5.11
N ALA A 102 3.40 -0.37 5.38
CA ALA A 102 2.92 -1.73 5.17
C ALA A 102 1.63 -2.03 5.96
N GLN A 103 1.59 -1.62 7.23
CA GLN A 103 0.40 -1.80 8.07
C GLN A 103 -0.79 -0.97 7.57
N THR A 104 -0.54 0.26 7.14
CA THR A 104 -1.56 1.15 6.59
C THR A 104 -2.18 0.57 5.33
N LEU A 105 -1.38 0.02 4.42
CA LEU A 105 -1.85 -0.61 3.20
C LEU A 105 -2.78 -1.79 3.49
N ARG A 106 -2.42 -2.66 4.46
CA ARG A 106 -3.28 -3.78 4.85
C ARG A 106 -4.59 -3.31 5.52
N ALA A 107 -4.51 -2.29 6.37
CA ALA A 107 -5.69 -1.72 7.01
C ALA A 107 -6.65 -1.10 5.97
N ALA A 108 -6.12 -0.36 5.00
CA ALA A 108 -6.93 0.22 3.92
C ALA A 108 -7.59 -0.88 3.09
N ALA A 109 -6.84 -1.94 2.73
CA ALA A 109 -7.39 -3.07 1.98
C ALA A 109 -8.54 -3.77 2.72
N ALA A 110 -8.39 -4.02 4.02
CA ALA A 110 -9.45 -4.61 4.84
C ALA A 110 -10.70 -3.71 4.90
N ALA A 111 -10.52 -2.39 5.03
CA ALA A 111 -11.62 -1.44 5.00
C ALA A 111 -12.36 -1.44 3.66
N TYR A 112 -11.63 -1.45 2.54
CA TYR A 112 -12.24 -1.53 1.21
C TYR A 112 -13.03 -2.82 1.01
N ALA A 113 -12.46 -3.97 1.38
CA ALA A 113 -13.14 -5.26 1.26
C ALA A 113 -14.43 -5.31 2.11
N GLN A 114 -14.41 -4.73 3.32
CA GLN A 114 -15.59 -4.63 4.17
C GLN A 114 -16.68 -3.75 3.53
N HIS A 115 -16.31 -2.57 3.04
CA HIS A 115 -17.25 -1.66 2.38
C HIS A 115 -17.87 -2.26 1.12
N ASP A 116 -17.08 -3.00 0.35
CA ASP A 116 -17.57 -3.68 -0.86
C ASP A 116 -18.58 -4.79 -0.50
N ALA A 117 -18.26 -5.62 0.51
CA ALA A 117 -19.16 -6.64 1.01
C ALA A 117 -20.48 -6.06 1.55
N ASP A 118 -20.41 -4.97 2.33
CA ASP A 118 -21.59 -4.28 2.87
C ASP A 118 -22.47 -3.70 1.76
N THR A 119 -21.84 -3.12 0.73
CA THR A 119 -22.52 -2.56 -0.44
C THR A 119 -23.19 -3.65 -1.28
N ALA A 120 -22.47 -4.73 -1.59
CA ALA A 120 -23.02 -5.88 -2.31
C ALA A 120 -24.22 -6.49 -1.56
N ALA A 121 -24.13 -6.62 -0.23
CA ALA A 121 -25.24 -7.12 0.58
C ALA A 121 -26.45 -6.18 0.57
N ALA A 122 -26.24 -4.86 0.58
CA ALA A 122 -27.32 -3.87 0.49
C ALA A 122 -28.02 -3.91 -0.87
N ILE A 123 -27.25 -4.01 -1.96
CA ILE A 123 -27.79 -4.14 -3.33
C ILE A 123 -28.56 -5.46 -3.47
N GLY A 124 -28.01 -6.58 -2.97
CA GLY A 124 -28.69 -7.88 -3.01
C GLY A 124 -30.06 -7.85 -2.33
N ARG A 125 -30.17 -7.19 -1.18
CA ARG A 125 -31.46 -6.98 -0.49
C ARG A 125 -32.42 -6.09 -1.28
N ALA A 126 -31.93 -5.08 -1.98
CA ALA A 126 -32.75 -4.19 -2.79
C ALA A 126 -33.22 -4.83 -4.11
N ALA A 127 -32.49 -5.83 -4.61
CA ALA A 127 -32.77 -6.53 -5.86
C ALA A 127 -33.70 -7.75 -5.72
N GLU A 128 -34.11 -8.12 -4.49
CA GLU A 128 -35.15 -9.14 -4.31
C GLU A 128 -36.44 -8.69 -5.00
N PRO A 129 -36.97 -9.45 -5.99
CA PRO A 129 -38.20 -9.09 -6.65
C PRO A 129 -39.33 -9.15 -5.63
N VAL A 130 -39.97 -8.01 -5.37
CA VAL A 130 -41.29 -7.98 -4.73
C VAL A 130 -42.22 -8.75 -5.66
N VAL A 131 -42.48 -10.02 -5.33
CA VAL A 131 -43.58 -10.78 -5.92
C VAL A 131 -44.86 -10.15 -5.34
N PRO A 132 -45.64 -9.38 -6.12
CA PRO A 132 -46.90 -8.87 -5.60
C PRO A 132 -47.82 -10.06 -5.27
N PRO A 133 -48.57 -10.00 -4.16
CA PRO A 133 -49.50 -11.07 -3.83
C PRO A 133 -50.50 -11.23 -4.97
N ALA A 134 -50.64 -12.47 -5.46
CA ALA A 134 -51.61 -12.81 -6.50
C ALA A 134 -53.00 -12.40 -6.05
N GLN A 135 -53.56 -11.35 -6.65
CA GLN A 135 -54.93 -10.94 -6.39
C GLN A 135 -55.86 -12.05 -6.91
N PRO A 136 -56.79 -12.58 -6.11
CA PRO A 136 -57.74 -13.55 -6.59
C PRO A 136 -58.64 -12.89 -7.64
N VAL A 137 -58.56 -13.39 -8.87
CA VAL A 137 -59.46 -13.00 -9.96
C VAL A 137 -60.88 -13.41 -9.57
N GLY A 138 -61.68 -12.43 -9.12
CA GLY A 138 -63.09 -12.61 -8.86
C GLY A 138 -63.82 -12.88 -10.16
N VAL A 139 -64.19 -14.15 -10.40
CA VAL A 139 -65.09 -14.53 -11.49
C VAL A 139 -66.51 -14.11 -11.08
N GLY A 140 -66.92 -12.92 -11.50
CA GLY A 140 -68.31 -12.47 -11.40
C GLY A 140 -69.16 -13.17 -12.47
N HIS A 141 -69.96 -14.14 -12.06
CA HIS A 141 -71.07 -14.69 -12.83
C HIS A 141 -72.35 -13.86 -12.63
N ALA A 142 -73.15 -13.81 -13.71
CA ALA A 142 -74.54 -13.38 -13.86
C ALA A 142 -74.76 -11.97 -14.43
#